data_AF-A0A3D6BRQ3-F1
#
_entry.id   AF-A0A3D6BRQ3-F1
#
_cell.length_a   1.000
_cell.length_b   1.000
_cell.length_c   1.000
_cell.angle_alpha   90.00
_cell.angle_beta   90.00
_cell.angle_gamma   90.00
#
_symmetry.space_group_name_H-M   'P 1'
#
loop_
_entity.id
_entity.type
_entity.pdbx_description
1 polymer ?
#
loop_
_entity_poly.entity_id
_entity_poly.type
_entity_poly.pdbx_seq_one_letter_code
_entity_poly.pdbx_strand_id
1 'polypeptide(L)' 'FESDLGDGWEDEVVHNDPAEVREKALRMGANIIKYAFEN' A
#
# COMPACT_ATOMS: atom_id res chain seq x y z
N PHE A 1 16.59 -0.43 -0.43
CA PHE A 1 15.43 -1.19 0.01
C PHE A 1 14.29 -0.81 -0.91
N GLU A 2 13.66 -1.81 -1.51
CA GLU A 2 12.44 -1.69 -2.30
C GLU A 2 11.31 -2.29 -1.47
N SER A 3 10.13 -1.70 -1.56
CA SER A 3 8.92 -2.19 -0.90
C SER A 3 7.85 -2.36 -1.96
N ASP A 4 7.29 -3.56 -2.08
CA ASP A 4 6.15 -3.81 -2.95
C ASP A 4 4.88 -3.32 -2.25
N LEU A 5 4.18 -2.37 -2.86
CA LEU A 5 2.91 -1.87 -2.33
C LEU A 5 1.74 -2.79 -2.68
N GLY A 6 1.90 -3.64 -3.70
CA GLY A 6 0.91 -4.60 -4.16
C GLY A 6 0.49 -5.57 -3.06
N ASP A 7 1.45 -6.04 -2.26
CA ASP A 7 1.21 -6.98 -1.15
C ASP A 7 0.12 -6.48 -0.18
N GLY A 8 0.11 -5.17 0.09
CA GLY A 8 -0.88 -4.56 0.97
C GLY A 8 -2.19 -4.14 0.28
N TRP A 9 -2.25 -4.17 -1.06
CA TRP A 9 -3.37 -3.70 -1.88
C TRP A 9 -4.25 -4.83 -2.39
N GLU A 10 -3.68 -6.02 -2.54
CA GLU A 10 -4.43 -7.22 -2.91
C GLU A 10 -5.34 -7.72 -1.77
N ASP A 11 -6.20 -8.68 -2.10
CA ASP A 11 -7.08 -9.33 -1.12
C ASP A 11 -6.25 -9.97 0.00
N GLU A 12 -6.73 -9.86 1.23
CA GLU A 12 -6.02 -10.37 2.42
C GLU A 12 -5.63 -11.85 2.30
N VAL A 13 -6.42 -12.65 1.59
CA VAL A 13 -6.17 -14.09 1.40
C VAL A 13 -4.96 -14.41 0.51
N VAL A 14 -4.44 -13.44 -0.25
CA VAL A 14 -3.30 -13.64 -1.16
C VAL A 14 -1.98 -13.66 -0.38
N HIS A 15 -1.78 -12.67 0.50
CA HIS A 15 -0.53 -12.47 1.25
C HIS A 15 -0.67 -12.73 2.75
N ASN A 16 -1.88 -12.63 3.30
CA ASN A 16 -2.20 -12.84 4.71
C ASN A 16 -1.37 -11.96 5.65
N ASP A 17 -1.06 -10.74 5.20
CA ASP A 17 -0.33 -9.73 5.96
C ASP A 17 -1.19 -9.14 7.09
N PRO A 18 -0.58 -8.80 8.24
CA PRO A 18 -1.28 -8.11 9.31
C PRO A 18 -1.91 -6.80 8.82
N ALA A 19 -3.10 -6.47 9.36
CA ALA A 19 -3.83 -5.27 8.98
C ALA A 19 -3.00 -3.98 9.04
N GLU A 20 -2.09 -3.86 10.01
CA GLU A 20 -1.20 -2.69 10.14
C GLU A 20 -0.22 -2.55 8.96
N VAL A 21 0.28 -3.66 8.41
CA VAL A 21 1.18 -3.66 7.25
C VAL A 21 0.41 -3.23 6.00
N ARG A 22 -0.79 -3.78 5.81
CA ARG A 22 -1.69 -3.41 4.72
C ARG A 22 -2.07 -1.93 4.77
N GLU A 23 -2.42 -1.41 5.94
CA GLU A 23 -2.74 0.00 6.14
C GLU A 23 -1.58 0.92 5.75
N LYS A 24 -0.34 0.55 6.12
CA LYS A 24 0.86 1.31 5.74
C LYS A 24 1.04 1.36 4.22
N ALA A 25 0.86 0.22 3.53
CA ALA A 25 0.96 0.16 2.06
C ALA A 25 -0.14 0.98 1.37
N LEU A 26 -1.40 0.88 1.83
CA LEU A 26 -2.53 1.66 1.33
C LEU A 26 -2.29 3.16 1.50
N ARG A 27 -1.87 3.60 2.69
CA ARG A 27 -1.56 5.01 2.95
C ARG A 27 -0.41 5.51 2.09
N MET A 28 0.63 4.70 1.89
CA MET A 28 1.78 5.08 1.07
C MET A 28 1.37 5.32 -0.39
N GLY A 29 0.66 4.37 -1.02
CA GLY A 29 0.28 4.59 -2.41
C GLY A 29 -0.83 5.63 -2.59
N ALA A 30 -1.71 5.84 -1.60
CA ALA A 30 -2.63 6.99 -1.59
C ALA A 30 -1.87 8.33 -1.58
N ASN A 31 -0.79 8.43 -0.79
CA ASN A 31 0.07 9.61 -0.79
C ASN A 31 0.78 9.82 -2.15
N ILE A 32 1.21 8.75 -2.81
CA ILE A 32 1.82 8.83 -4.16
C ILE A 32 0.82 9.33 -5.18
N ILE A 33 -0.40 8.78 -5.19
CA ILE A 33 -1.49 9.23 -6.06
C ILE A 33 -1.77 10.71 -5.81
N LYS A 34 -1.99 11.09 -4.55
CA LYS A 34 -2.19 12.49 -4.16
C LYS A 34 -1.07 13.38 -4.69
N TYR A 35 0.18 12.99 -4.48
CA TYR A 35 1.33 13.75 -4.94
C TYR A 35 1.32 13.97 -6.45
N ALA A 36 1.04 12.92 -7.23
CA ALA A 36 1.01 12.97 -8.68
C ALA A 36 -0.08 13.89 -9.26
N PHE A 37 -1.18 14.14 -8.52
CA PHE A 37 -2.30 14.97 -8.96
C PHE A 37 -2.32 16.37 -8.34
N GLU A 38 -1.56 16.62 -7.27
CA GLU A 38 -1.60 17.88 -6.52
C GLU A 38 -0.26 18.64 -6.47
N ASN A 39 0.77 18.22 -7.22
CA ASN A 39 2.09 18.89 -7.28
C ASN A 39 2.49 19.26 -8.71
#